data_AF-A0A1Q6KF10-F1
#
_entry.id   AF-A0A1Q6KF10-F1
#
_cell.length_a   1.000
_cell.length_b   1.000
_cell.length_c   1.000
_cell.angle_alpha   90.00
_cell.angle_beta   90.00
_cell.angle_gamma   90.00
#
_symmetry.space_group_name_H-M   'P 1'
#
loop_
_entity.id
_entity.type
_entity.pdbx_description
1 polymer ?
#
loop_
_entity_poly.entity_id
_entity_poly.type
_entity_poly.pdbx_seq_one_letter_code
_entity_poly.pdbx_strand_id
1 'polypeptide(L)'
;MGNTNKALIIAASVLFALLVISLGEYIYSQSSESENAESTIADMEAMTRNKQYELYSGIRSGGEVKRLLKLAADNNQELYKSQDTIKSCVCIRTNVDSILKEFANDGQMKAGLNGSRSYGVRYPSNIYQIADCISIYQKYNVRFSYNEYGYIWEINIENVDGNK
;
A
#
# COMPACT_ATOMS: atom_id res chain seq x y z
N MET A 1 -44.79 12.64 0.84
CA MET A 1 -43.45 12.12 1.20
C MET A 1 -42.38 13.24 1.29
N GLY A 2 -42.71 14.42 1.83
CA GLY A 2 -41.78 15.56 1.87
C GLY A 2 -41.03 15.76 3.19
N ASN A 3 -41.56 15.24 4.31
CA ASN A 3 -41.03 15.52 5.65
C ASN A 3 -40.12 14.41 6.21
N THR A 4 -40.37 13.15 5.86
CA THR A 4 -39.49 12.03 6.26
C THR A 4 -38.11 12.13 5.60
N ASN A 5 -38.04 12.50 4.32
CA ASN A 5 -36.76 12.68 3.63
C ASN A 5 -35.98 13.89 4.17
N LYS A 6 -36.67 14.98 4.54
CA LYS A 6 -36.02 16.14 5.19
C LYS A 6 -35.46 15.78 6.57
N ALA A 7 -36.22 15.03 7.37
CA ALA A 7 -35.75 14.54 8.67
C ALA A 7 -34.55 13.57 8.51
N LEU A 8 -34.57 12.70 7.50
CA LEU A 8 -33.49 11.75 7.21
C LEU A 8 -32.19 12.46 6.80
N ILE A 9 -32.27 13.49 5.96
CA ILE A 9 -31.11 14.28 5.54
C ILE A 9 -30.54 15.06 6.74
N ILE A 10 -31.38 15.65 7.58
CA ILE A 10 -30.93 16.37 8.79
C ILE A 10 -30.24 15.40 9.77
N ALA A 11 -30.79 14.20 9.98
CA ALA A 11 -30.18 13.20 10.84
C ALA A 11 -28.80 12.73 10.31
N ALA A 12 -28.67 12.55 8.99
CA ALA A 12 -27.40 12.19 8.36
C ALA A 12 -26.34 13.29 8.54
N SER A 13 -26.73 14.57 8.42
CA SER A 13 -25.80 15.69 8.61
C SER A 13 -25.32 15.83 10.05
N VAL A 14 -26.20 15.60 11.04
CA VAL A 14 -25.81 15.62 12.46
C VAL A 14 -24.88 14.44 12.77
N LEU A 15 -25.17 13.24 12.23
CA LEU A 15 -24.30 12.08 12.39
C LEU A 15 -22.91 12.32 11.75
N PHE A 16 -22.87 12.96 10.58
CA PHE A 16 -21.63 13.33 9.92
C PHE A 16 -20.83 14.36 10.73
N ALA A 17 -21.50 15.36 11.29
CA ALA A 17 -20.86 16.36 12.15
C ALA A 17 -20.24 15.73 13.41
N LEU A 18 -20.97 14.81 14.07
CA LEU A 18 -20.44 14.08 15.22
C LEU A 18 -19.22 13.24 14.85
N LEU A 19 -19.23 12.57 13.68
CA LEU A 19 -18.08 11.80 13.20
C LEU A 19 -16.87 12.67 12.89
N VAL A 20 -17.07 13.87 12.32
CA VAL A 20 -15.99 14.84 12.06
C VAL A 20 -15.44 15.42 13.36
N ILE A 21 -16.31 15.74 14.34
CA ILE A 21 -15.89 16.23 15.66
C ILE A 21 -15.10 15.14 16.39
N SER A 22 -15.59 13.90 16.44
CA SER A 22 -14.89 12.79 17.09
C SER A 22 -13.55 12.46 16.42
N LEU A 23 -13.46 12.58 15.09
CA LEU A 23 -12.19 12.47 14.37
C LEU A 23 -11.25 13.63 14.71
N GLY A 24 -11.78 14.84 14.82
CA GLY A 24 -11.03 16.03 15.22
C GLY A 24 -10.50 15.94 16.65
N GLU A 25 -11.30 15.45 17.59
CA GLU A 25 -10.89 15.23 18.99
C GLU A 25 -9.85 14.12 19.10
N TYR A 26 -9.99 13.02 18.34
CA TYR A 26 -8.98 11.96 18.28
C TYR A 26 -7.63 12.49 17.75
N ILE A 27 -7.66 13.35 16.72
CA ILE A 27 -6.45 14.00 16.21
C ILE A 27 -5.88 14.99 17.24
N TYR A 28 -6.74 15.75 17.91
CA TYR A 28 -6.35 16.75 18.92
C TYR A 28 -5.74 16.10 20.18
N SER A 29 -6.29 14.98 20.66
CA SER A 29 -5.77 14.26 21.82
C SER A 29 -4.40 13.63 21.54
N GLN A 30 -4.11 13.25 20.29
CA GLN A 30 -2.77 12.80 19.88
C GLN A 30 -1.77 13.96 19.78
N SER A 31 -2.23 15.21 19.64
CA SER A 31 -1.39 16.41 19.47
C SER A 31 -1.04 17.15 20.77
N SER A 32 -1.73 16.85 21.87
CA SER A 32 -1.56 17.57 23.14
C SER A 32 -0.32 17.14 23.94
N GLU A 33 0.33 16.04 23.55
CA GLU A 33 1.69 15.69 24.01
C GLU A 33 2.71 16.40 23.12
N SER A 34 2.92 17.67 23.43
CA SER A 34 3.69 18.64 22.67
C SER A 34 5.20 18.35 22.67
N GLU A 35 5.73 17.87 21.54
CA GLU A 35 7.13 18.14 21.09
C GLU A 35 7.37 17.93 19.57
N ASN A 36 6.36 17.57 18.77
CA ASN A 36 6.62 16.92 17.47
C ASN A 36 5.52 17.14 16.40
N ALA A 37 5.08 18.38 16.17
CA ALA A 37 4.03 18.65 15.17
C ALA A 37 4.43 18.17 13.75
N GLU A 38 5.68 18.33 13.34
CA GLU A 38 6.19 17.83 12.06
C GLU A 38 6.24 16.29 12.00
N SER A 39 6.66 15.62 13.10
CA SER A 39 6.65 14.15 13.13
C SER A 39 5.21 13.60 13.12
N THR A 40 4.29 14.28 13.82
CA THR A 40 2.86 13.92 13.82
C THR A 40 2.25 14.05 12.43
N ILE A 41 2.61 15.09 11.66
CA ILE A 41 2.18 15.25 10.27
C ILE A 41 2.78 14.15 9.39
N ALA A 42 4.08 13.89 9.51
CA ALA A 42 4.74 12.82 8.75
C ALA A 42 4.13 11.43 9.05
N ASP A 43 3.77 11.16 10.31
CA ASP A 43 3.10 9.94 10.72
C ASP A 43 1.69 9.85 10.12
N MET A 44 0.94 10.96 10.08
CA MET A 44 -0.38 11.01 9.41
C MET A 44 -0.28 10.77 7.90
N GLU A 45 0.74 11.32 7.24
CA GLU A 45 1.00 11.09 5.82
C GLU A 45 1.31 9.61 5.56
N ALA A 46 2.19 9.01 6.37
CA ALA A 46 2.50 7.59 6.30
C ALA A 46 1.24 6.73 6.50
N MET A 47 0.44 7.01 7.53
CA MET A 47 -0.82 6.30 7.79
C MET A 47 -1.81 6.41 6.61
N THR A 48 -2.01 7.61 6.08
CA THR A 48 -2.96 7.85 4.98
C THR A 48 -2.54 7.11 3.73
N ARG A 49 -1.24 7.14 3.43
CA ARG A 49 -0.68 6.45 2.28
C ARG A 49 -0.72 4.93 2.45
N ASN A 50 -0.35 4.42 3.62
CA ASN A 50 -0.36 2.99 3.91
C ASN A 50 -1.75 2.38 3.77
N LYS A 51 -2.81 3.09 4.20
CA LYS A 51 -4.20 2.64 4.05
C LYS A 51 -4.58 2.28 2.62
N GLN A 52 -4.00 2.94 1.61
CA GLN A 52 -4.25 2.61 0.20
C GLN A 52 -3.77 1.20 -0.17
N TYR A 53 -2.73 0.71 0.49
CA TYR A 53 -2.13 -0.61 0.28
C TYR A 53 -2.69 -1.66 1.26
N GLU A 54 -2.90 -1.30 2.53
CA GLU A 54 -3.32 -2.22 3.60
C GLU A 54 -4.65 -2.92 3.32
N LEU A 55 -5.53 -2.29 2.53
CA LEU A 55 -6.77 -2.88 2.01
C LEU A 55 -6.53 -4.20 1.25
N TYR A 56 -5.33 -4.41 0.72
CA TYR A 56 -4.91 -5.60 -0.02
C TYR A 56 -4.13 -6.60 0.84
N SER A 57 -3.99 -6.40 2.15
CA SER A 57 -3.28 -7.34 3.03
C SER A 57 -3.98 -8.72 3.10
N GLY A 58 -3.20 -9.79 3.27
CA GLY A 58 -3.69 -11.16 3.41
C GLY A 58 -3.97 -11.86 2.08
N ILE A 59 -4.87 -12.84 2.10
CA ILE A 59 -5.19 -13.65 0.92
C ILE A 59 -6.05 -12.83 -0.06
N ARG A 60 -5.52 -12.60 -1.26
CA ARG A 60 -6.17 -11.82 -2.32
C ARG A 60 -6.22 -12.58 -3.63
N SER A 61 -7.25 -12.29 -4.43
CA SER A 61 -7.31 -12.78 -5.81
C SER A 61 -6.20 -12.15 -6.66
N GLY A 62 -5.74 -12.85 -7.71
CA GLY A 62 -4.75 -12.30 -8.63
C GLY A 62 -5.19 -10.99 -9.28
N GLY A 63 -6.50 -10.80 -9.52
CA GLY A 63 -7.03 -9.52 -10.00
C GLY A 63 -6.81 -8.37 -9.01
N GLU A 64 -7.00 -8.61 -7.71
CA GLU A 64 -6.70 -7.63 -6.65
C GLU A 64 -5.20 -7.36 -6.54
N VAL A 65 -4.36 -8.39 -6.64
CA VAL A 65 -2.89 -8.25 -6.60
C VAL A 65 -2.37 -7.45 -7.80
N LYS A 66 -2.92 -7.66 -9.01
CA LYS A 66 -2.60 -6.83 -10.18
C LYS A 66 -2.95 -5.36 -9.95
N ARG A 67 -4.12 -5.08 -9.34
CA ARG A 67 -4.52 -3.70 -9.02
C ARG A 67 -3.57 -3.07 -8.00
N LEU A 68 -3.20 -3.82 -6.96
CA LEU A 68 -2.20 -3.40 -5.97
C LEU A 68 -0.85 -3.04 -6.62
N LEU A 69 -0.34 -3.91 -7.50
CA LEU A 69 0.94 -3.67 -8.16
C LEU A 69 0.89 -2.48 -9.13
N LYS A 70 -0.22 -2.29 -9.85
CA LYS A 70 -0.42 -1.10 -10.69
C LYS A 70 -0.46 0.18 -9.87
N LEU A 71 -1.20 0.19 -8.75
CA LEU A 71 -1.20 1.30 -7.80
C LEU A 71 0.22 1.60 -7.29
N ALA A 72 1.00 0.57 -6.94
CA ALA A 72 2.39 0.76 -6.52
C ALA A 72 3.27 1.35 -7.64
N ALA A 73 3.12 0.87 -8.88
CA ALA A 73 3.83 1.40 -10.03
C ALA A 73 3.47 2.87 -10.32
N ASP A 74 2.18 3.21 -10.31
CA ASP A 74 1.67 4.57 -10.53
C ASP A 74 2.20 5.53 -9.47
N ASN A 75 2.06 5.18 -8.18
CA ASN A 75 2.56 6.00 -7.08
C ASN A 75 4.09 6.16 -7.14
N ASN A 76 4.83 5.10 -7.46
CA ASN A 76 6.28 5.21 -7.64
C ASN A 76 6.62 6.09 -8.84
N GLN A 77 5.87 6.01 -9.95
CA GLN A 77 6.12 6.81 -11.15
C GLN A 77 6.04 8.31 -10.86
N GLU A 78 5.12 8.75 -10.00
CA GLU A 78 5.04 10.13 -9.56
C GLU A 78 6.28 10.54 -8.76
N LEU A 79 6.71 9.73 -7.79
CA LEU A 79 7.92 9.97 -6.99
C LEU A 79 9.19 10.04 -7.84
N TYR A 80 9.31 9.16 -8.84
CA TYR A 80 10.43 9.16 -9.78
C TYR A 80 10.47 10.43 -10.63
N LYS A 81 9.31 10.97 -11.03
CA LYS A 81 9.23 12.22 -11.80
C LYS A 81 9.59 13.44 -10.97
N SER A 82 9.15 13.48 -9.70
CA SER A 82 9.45 14.58 -8.79
C SER A 82 10.88 14.53 -8.22
N GLN A 83 11.64 13.46 -8.50
CA GLN A 83 12.93 13.17 -7.85
C GLN A 83 12.81 13.16 -6.31
N ASP A 84 11.61 12.93 -5.81
CA ASP A 84 11.33 12.96 -4.39
C ASP A 84 12.06 11.81 -3.71
N THR A 85 12.50 12.06 -2.48
CA THR A 85 13.31 11.12 -1.72
C THR A 85 12.63 9.77 -1.70
N ILE A 86 13.37 8.72 -2.09
CA ILE A 86 12.93 7.31 -2.22
C ILE A 86 12.31 6.78 -0.91
N LYS A 87 12.36 7.54 0.19
CA LYS A 87 11.77 7.28 1.51
C LYS A 87 10.36 6.70 1.46
N SER A 88 9.52 7.15 0.54
CA SER A 88 8.14 6.65 0.42
C SER A 88 8.00 5.55 -0.64
N CYS A 89 8.97 5.33 -1.53
CA CYS A 89 8.86 4.35 -2.60
C CYS A 89 8.55 2.93 -2.10
N VAL A 90 7.64 2.24 -2.80
CA VAL A 90 7.27 0.85 -2.47
C VAL A 90 8.03 -0.13 -3.35
N CYS A 91 8.67 -1.12 -2.74
CA CYS A 91 9.44 -2.16 -3.39
C CYS A 91 8.66 -3.48 -3.43
N ILE A 92 8.93 -4.33 -4.42
CA ILE A 92 8.29 -5.64 -4.58
C ILE A 92 9.27 -6.77 -4.27
N ARG A 93 8.81 -7.73 -3.47
CA ARG A 93 9.45 -9.03 -3.25
C ARG A 93 8.45 -10.16 -3.45
N THR A 94 8.95 -11.31 -3.86
CA THR A 94 8.10 -12.47 -4.08
C THR A 94 8.87 -13.78 -4.01
N ASN A 95 8.16 -14.83 -3.60
CA ASN A 95 8.60 -16.21 -3.74
C ASN A 95 7.76 -16.97 -4.80
N VAL A 96 6.95 -16.26 -5.59
CA VAL A 96 6.09 -16.87 -6.61
C VAL A 96 6.93 -17.32 -7.81
N ASP A 97 7.00 -18.63 -8.02
CA ASP A 97 7.79 -19.27 -9.08
C ASP A 97 7.57 -18.72 -10.48
N SER A 98 6.31 -18.43 -10.87
CA SER A 98 6.02 -17.91 -12.21
C SER A 98 6.67 -16.55 -12.44
N ILE A 99 6.68 -15.68 -11.42
CA ILE A 99 7.34 -14.38 -11.47
C ILE A 99 8.85 -14.55 -11.48
N LEU A 100 9.40 -15.40 -10.60
CA LEU A 100 10.84 -15.61 -10.50
C LEU A 100 11.44 -16.23 -11.78
N LYS A 101 10.69 -17.11 -12.46
CA LYS A 101 11.11 -17.73 -13.73
C LYS A 101 11.13 -16.72 -14.88
N GLU A 102 10.16 -15.82 -14.95
CA GLU A 102 10.11 -14.77 -15.99
C GLU A 102 11.39 -13.92 -15.97
N PHE A 103 11.87 -13.56 -14.78
CA PHE A 103 13.03 -12.70 -14.60
C PHE A 103 14.32 -13.46 -14.28
N ALA A 104 14.39 -14.76 -14.54
CA ALA A 104 15.54 -15.59 -14.16
C ALA A 104 16.86 -15.14 -14.81
N ASN A 105 16.79 -14.55 -16.00
CA ASN A 105 17.94 -14.07 -16.78
C ASN A 105 18.29 -12.59 -16.51
N ASP A 106 17.46 -11.86 -15.76
CA ASP A 106 17.76 -10.50 -15.31
C ASP A 106 18.31 -10.55 -13.88
N GLY A 107 19.63 -10.44 -13.74
CA GLY A 107 20.30 -10.53 -12.44
C GLY A 107 19.85 -9.47 -11.42
N GLN A 108 19.46 -8.27 -11.89
CA GLN A 108 19.03 -7.17 -11.02
C GLN A 108 17.60 -7.40 -10.51
N MET A 109 16.70 -7.82 -11.41
CA MET A 109 15.33 -8.20 -11.06
C MET A 109 15.31 -9.40 -10.14
N LYS A 110 16.01 -10.47 -10.50
CA LYS A 110 16.10 -11.70 -9.71
C LYS A 110 16.57 -11.41 -8.28
N ALA A 111 17.66 -10.66 -8.12
CA ALA A 111 18.19 -10.32 -6.79
C ALA A 111 17.22 -9.47 -5.98
N GLY A 112 16.49 -8.55 -6.63
CA GLY A 112 15.45 -7.73 -5.98
C GLY A 112 14.27 -8.56 -5.49
N LEU A 113 13.73 -9.42 -6.36
CA LEU A 113 12.54 -10.21 -6.06
C LEU A 113 12.77 -11.24 -4.96
N ASN A 114 13.91 -11.93 -4.98
CA ASN A 114 14.18 -13.10 -4.13
C ASN A 114 14.78 -12.77 -2.75
N GLY A 115 14.95 -11.48 -2.41
CA GLY A 115 15.54 -11.10 -1.12
C GLY A 115 17.07 -10.95 -1.09
N SER A 116 17.79 -11.22 -2.19
CA SER A 116 19.28 -11.24 -2.17
C SER A 116 19.93 -9.85 -2.02
N ARG A 117 19.18 -8.77 -2.26
CA ARG A 117 19.63 -7.39 -2.00
C ARG A 117 18.79 -6.72 -0.91
N SER A 118 19.37 -5.68 -0.32
CA SER A 118 18.80 -4.88 0.79
C SER A 118 17.41 -4.29 0.50
N TYR A 119 16.99 -4.17 -0.76
CA TYR A 119 15.66 -3.69 -1.14
C TYR A 119 15.09 -4.46 -2.34
N GLY A 120 13.76 -4.51 -2.45
CA GLY A 120 13.06 -5.17 -3.55
C GLY A 120 13.12 -4.44 -4.90
N VAL A 121 12.28 -4.85 -5.85
CA VAL A 121 12.15 -4.17 -7.15
C VAL A 121 11.26 -2.94 -7.03
N ARG A 122 11.78 -1.76 -7.41
CA ARG A 122 11.08 -0.46 -7.20
C ARG A 122 10.73 0.32 -8.46
N TYR A 123 11.41 0.03 -9.58
CA TYR A 123 11.20 0.80 -10.82
C TYR A 123 9.78 0.55 -11.36
N PRO A 124 9.00 1.60 -11.68
CA PRO A 124 7.61 1.47 -12.12
C PRO A 124 7.43 0.50 -13.30
N SER A 125 8.29 0.60 -14.31
CA SER A 125 8.30 -0.30 -15.48
C SER A 125 8.39 -1.77 -15.08
N ASN A 126 9.25 -2.07 -14.11
CA ASN A 126 9.49 -3.43 -13.66
C ASN A 126 8.31 -3.94 -12.80
N ILE A 127 7.70 -3.06 -12.01
CA ILE A 127 6.50 -3.40 -11.23
C ILE A 127 5.32 -3.72 -12.16
N TYR A 128 5.15 -2.99 -13.27
CA TYR A 128 4.15 -3.36 -14.29
C TYR A 128 4.44 -4.73 -14.91
N GLN A 129 5.69 -5.03 -15.26
CA GLN A 129 6.06 -6.34 -15.78
C GLN A 129 5.75 -7.46 -14.77
N ILE A 130 6.04 -7.25 -13.48
CA ILE A 130 5.67 -8.19 -12.41
C ILE A 130 4.14 -8.37 -12.33
N ALA A 131 3.37 -7.28 -12.47
CA ALA A 131 1.91 -7.35 -12.47
C ALA A 131 1.37 -8.19 -13.63
N ASP A 132 2.03 -8.18 -14.79
CA ASP A 132 1.63 -9.00 -15.94
C ASP A 132 1.81 -10.49 -15.67
N CYS A 133 2.83 -10.88 -14.90
CA CYS A 133 3.09 -12.26 -14.47
C CYS A 133 2.04 -12.84 -13.50
N ILE A 134 1.24 -12.00 -12.83
CA ILE A 134 0.22 -12.46 -11.89
C ILE A 134 -0.89 -13.21 -12.64
N SER A 135 -1.14 -14.46 -12.26
CA SER A 135 -2.32 -15.19 -12.74
C SER A 135 -3.59 -14.70 -12.04
N ILE A 136 -4.61 -14.31 -12.81
CA ILE A 136 -5.92 -13.90 -12.26
C ILE A 136 -6.73 -15.05 -11.66
N TYR A 137 -6.35 -16.29 -11.98
CA TYR A 137 -7.03 -17.51 -11.52
C TYR A 137 -6.46 -18.04 -10.21
N GLN A 138 -5.36 -17.47 -9.72
CA GLN A 138 -4.71 -17.85 -8.47
C GLN A 138 -4.97 -16.82 -7.38
N LYS A 139 -4.87 -17.26 -6.13
CA LYS A 139 -4.84 -16.37 -4.96
C LYS A 139 -3.40 -16.26 -4.46
N TYR A 140 -3.08 -15.12 -3.88
CA TYR A 140 -1.77 -14.83 -3.32
C TYR A 140 -1.93 -14.30 -1.90
N ASN A 141 -0.94 -14.60 -1.05
CA ASN A 141 -0.81 -13.96 0.24
C ASN A 141 0.03 -12.70 0.08
N VAL A 142 -0.55 -11.56 0.47
CA VAL A 142 0.10 -10.24 0.41
C VAL A 142 0.44 -9.80 1.83
N ARG A 143 1.71 -9.45 2.04
CA ARG A 143 2.20 -8.92 3.33
C ARG A 143 2.99 -7.65 3.10
N PHE A 144 2.95 -6.73 4.05
CA PHE A 144 3.68 -5.47 3.98
C PHE A 144 4.80 -5.42 5.01
N SER A 145 5.92 -4.81 4.63
CA SER A 145 7.00 -4.44 5.55
C SER A 145 7.13 -2.93 5.53
N TYR A 146 7.48 -2.36 6.67
CA TYR A 146 7.52 -0.91 6.90
C TYR A 146 8.97 -0.46 7.11
N ASN A 147 9.31 0.75 6.67
CA ASN A 147 10.61 1.35 6.96
C ASN A 147 10.63 2.05 8.33
N GLU A 148 11.80 2.60 8.68
CA GLU A 148 12.02 3.36 9.93
C GLU A 148 11.11 4.59 10.09
N TYR A 149 10.50 5.06 9.00
CA TYR A 149 9.59 6.21 8.99
C TYR A 149 8.11 5.79 8.97
N GLY A 150 7.81 4.50 9.14
CA GLY A 150 6.44 3.99 9.18
C GLY A 150 5.74 3.87 7.82
N TYR A 151 6.40 4.17 6.68
CA TYR A 151 5.81 3.91 5.37
C TYR A 151 5.96 2.43 5.02
N ILE A 152 4.95 1.87 4.35
CA ILE A 152 5.10 0.60 3.64
C ILE A 152 6.24 0.74 2.64
N TRP A 153 7.26 -0.09 2.85
CA TRP A 153 8.49 -0.13 2.07
C TRP A 153 8.52 -1.31 1.12
N GLU A 154 7.97 -2.47 1.54
CA GLU A 154 7.96 -3.68 0.72
C GLU A 154 6.58 -4.34 0.69
N ILE A 155 6.12 -4.66 -0.53
CA ILE A 155 5.01 -5.58 -0.79
C ILE A 155 5.61 -6.96 -1.05
N ASN A 156 5.27 -7.90 -0.18
CA ASN A 156 5.65 -9.30 -0.29
C ASN A 156 4.47 -10.09 -0.85
N ILE A 157 4.66 -10.73 -1.99
CA ILE A 157 3.65 -11.53 -2.66
C ILE A 157 4.08 -12.99 -2.64
N GLU A 158 3.22 -13.85 -2.13
CA GLU A 158 3.50 -15.27 -1.98
C GLU A 158 2.34 -16.12 -2.47
N ASN A 159 2.63 -17.37 -2.85
CA ASN A 159 1.57 -18.33 -3.14
C ASN A 159 0.76 -18.63 -1.86
N VAL A 160 -0.56 -18.83 -2.00
CA VAL A 160 -1.42 -19.35 -0.93
C VAL A 160 -1.23 -20.87 -0.92
N ASP A 161 -0.12 -21.31 -0.31
CA ASP A 161 0.37 -22.69 -0.24
C ASP A 161 0.80 -23.26 -1.62
N GLY A 162 1.76 -24.17 -1.76
CA GLY A 162 2.27 -25.13 -0.78
C GLY A 162 3.44 -24.68 0.06
N ASN A 163 3.51 -25.28 1.25
CA ASN A 163 4.73 -25.59 1.98
C ASN A 163 5.97 -25.76 1.07
N LYS A 164 7.12 -25.34 1.61
CA LYS A 164 8.40 -25.92 1.23
C LYS A 164 8.33 -27.45 1.19
#